data_AF-W8RST6-F1
#
_entry.id   AF-W8RST6-F1
#
_cell.length_a   1.000
_cell.length_b   1.000
_cell.length_c   1.000
_cell.angle_alpha   90.00
_cell.angle_beta   90.00
_cell.angle_gamma   90.00
#
_symmetry.space_group_name_H-M   'P 1'
#
loop_
_entity.id
_entity.type
_entity.pdbx_description
1 polymer ?
#
loop_
_entity_poly.entity_id
_entity_poly.type
_entity_poly.pdbx_seq_one_letter_code
_entity_poly.pdbx_strand_id
1 'polypeptide(L)'
;MHILYNDRCPICRAEISHYQARASRAEAPLVFDDLNTTDLAGWKLTPDQAKRRMHARLPDGRIVSGVPAFAEIWTRLPGMGWMARAVRLPIVRPLAAFAYNRIAAPWLYRRHLKREALDGETSQP
;
A
#
# COMPACT_ATOMS: atom_id res chain seq x y z
N MET A 1 -0.43 -2.26 19.25
CA MET A 1 -0.51 -1.24 18.17
C MET A 1 -1.91 -1.28 17.61
N HIS A 2 -2.51 -0.12 17.34
CA HIS A 2 -3.87 -0.05 16.80
C HIS A 2 -3.85 0.28 15.31
N ILE A 3 -4.73 -0.33 14.52
CA ILE A 3 -4.81 -0.18 13.06
C ILE A 3 -6.23 0.20 12.70
N LEU A 4 -6.41 1.40 12.19
CA LEU A 4 -7.71 1.90 11.74
C LEU A 4 -7.92 1.56 10.26
N TYR A 5 -8.99 0.82 9.98
CA TYR A 5 -9.33 0.40 8.62
C TYR A 5 -10.81 0.64 8.29
N ASN A 6 -11.16 0.54 7.01
CA ASN A 6 -12.54 0.68 6.55
C ASN A 6 -13.14 -0.68 6.21
N ASP A 7 -14.02 -1.21 7.06
CA ASP A 7 -14.67 -2.50 6.79
C ASP A 7 -15.62 -2.47 5.58
N ARG A 8 -16.19 -1.29 5.27
CA ARG A 8 -17.09 -1.10 4.11
C ARG A 8 -16.37 -1.14 2.76
N CYS A 9 -15.03 -1.09 2.73
CA CYS A 9 -14.28 -1.24 1.49
C CYS A 9 -13.85 -2.71 1.32
N PRO A 10 -14.32 -3.43 0.30
CA PRO A 10 -14.06 -4.87 0.16
C PRO A 10 -12.57 -5.19 0.03
N ILE A 11 -11.80 -4.31 -0.62
CA ILE A 11 -10.35 -4.46 -0.79
C ILE A 11 -9.65 -4.28 0.57
N CYS A 12 -9.95 -3.21 1.30
CA CYS A 12 -9.36 -2.97 2.62
C CYS A 12 -9.73 -4.10 3.60
N ARG A 13 -10.98 -4.54 3.60
CA ARG A 13 -11.45 -5.64 4.45
C ARG A 13 -10.71 -6.96 4.16
N ALA A 14 -10.57 -7.33 2.88
CA ALA A 14 -9.85 -8.55 2.50
C ALA A 14 -8.38 -8.49 2.95
N GLU A 15 -7.71 -7.37 2.76
CA GLU A 15 -6.31 -7.20 3.14
C GLU A 15 -6.12 -7.25 4.67
N ILE A 16 -7.00 -6.57 5.43
CA ILE A 16 -6.96 -6.54 6.89
C ILE A 16 -7.31 -7.90 7.49
N SER A 17 -8.29 -8.62 6.92
CA SER A 17 -8.64 -9.98 7.36
C SER A 17 -7.46 -10.93 7.24
N HIS A 18 -6.68 -10.82 6.15
CA HIS A 18 -5.44 -11.57 5.98
C HIS A 18 -4.39 -11.24 7.06
N TYR A 19 -4.21 -9.96 7.39
CA TYR A 19 -3.31 -9.56 8.47
C TYR A 19 -3.81 -9.98 9.85
N GLN A 20 -5.11 -9.91 10.12
CA GLN A 20 -5.73 -10.39 11.36
C GLN A 20 -5.47 -11.88 11.58
N ALA A 21 -5.69 -12.71 10.55
CA ALA A 21 -5.44 -14.15 10.63
C ALA A 21 -3.98 -14.46 10.93
N ARG A 22 -3.04 -13.71 10.33
CA ARG A 22 -1.60 -13.86 10.58
C ARG A 22 -1.19 -13.34 11.96
N ALA A 23 -1.73 -12.20 12.38
CA ALA A 23 -1.49 -11.63 13.70
C ALA A 23 -1.96 -12.59 14.80
N SER A 24 -3.16 -13.16 14.65
CA SER A 24 -3.70 -14.14 15.59
C SER A 24 -2.84 -15.39 15.68
N ARG A 25 -2.40 -15.95 14.54
CA ARG A 25 -1.50 -17.13 14.52
C ARG A 25 -0.13 -16.86 15.13
N ALA A 26 0.33 -15.61 15.06
CA ALA A 26 1.64 -15.20 15.55
C ALA A 26 1.59 -14.58 16.96
N GLU A 27 0.40 -14.51 17.59
CA GLU A 27 0.16 -13.77 18.84
C GLU A 27 0.72 -12.33 18.80
N ALA A 28 0.67 -11.70 17.63
CA ALA A 28 1.21 -10.37 17.44
C ALA A 28 0.31 -9.33 18.13
N PRO A 29 0.86 -8.33 18.84
CA PRO A 29 0.10 -7.33 19.59
C PRO A 29 -0.49 -6.24 18.67
N LEU A 30 -1.31 -6.67 17.72
CA LEU A 30 -1.99 -5.86 16.72
C LEU A 30 -3.50 -5.85 17.00
N VAL A 31 -4.06 -4.66 17.16
CA VAL A 31 -5.49 -4.42 17.34
C VAL A 31 -5.99 -3.74 16.08
N PHE A 32 -7.11 -4.22 15.54
CA PHE A 32 -7.71 -3.71 14.32
C PHE A 32 -9.05 -3.06 14.66
N ASP A 33 -9.13 -1.77 14.41
CA ASP A 33 -10.26 -0.90 14.75
C ASP A 33 -10.99 -0.50 13.45
N ASP A 34 -12.29 -0.77 13.37
CA ASP A 34 -13.11 -0.35 12.22
C ASP A 34 -13.49 1.13 12.37
N LEU A 35 -13.20 1.94 11.36
CA LEU A 35 -13.52 3.36 11.34
C LEU A 35 -15.01 3.67 11.42
N ASN A 36 -15.88 2.70 11.12
CA ASN A 36 -17.33 2.89 11.15
C ASN A 36 -17.93 2.70 12.56
N THR A 37 -17.18 2.09 13.48
CA THR A 37 -17.63 1.77 14.85
C THR A 37 -16.74 2.40 15.92
N THR A 38 -15.50 2.74 15.56
CA THR A 38 -14.50 3.32 16.47
C THR A 38 -14.65 4.84 16.58
N ASP A 39 -14.51 5.37 17.79
CA ASP A 39 -14.42 6.81 18.00
C ASP A 39 -13.14 7.40 17.39
N LEU A 40 -13.32 8.21 16.35
CA LEU A 40 -12.23 8.90 15.64
C LEU A 40 -11.65 10.07 16.43
N ALA A 41 -12.31 10.56 17.49
CA ALA A 41 -11.80 11.65 18.32
C ALA A 41 -10.45 11.28 18.96
N GLY A 42 -10.29 10.02 19.37
CA GLY A 42 -9.03 9.47 19.88
C GLY A 42 -7.90 9.34 18.84
N TRP A 43 -8.23 9.47 17.56
CA TRP A 43 -7.28 9.44 16.44
C TRP A 43 -6.95 10.83 15.90
N LYS A 44 -7.69 11.89 16.31
CA LYS A 44 -7.56 13.25 15.78
C LYS A 44 -7.65 13.29 14.23
N LEU A 45 -8.41 12.38 13.64
CA LEU A 45 -8.61 12.28 12.19
C LEU A 45 -10.06 12.66 11.84
N THR A 46 -10.25 13.32 10.70
CA THR A 46 -11.60 13.48 10.15
C THR A 46 -12.07 12.17 9.49
N PRO A 47 -13.39 11.92 9.41
CA PRO A 47 -13.91 10.74 8.72
C PRO A 47 -13.43 10.63 7.26
N ASP A 48 -13.25 11.75 6.57
CA ASP A 48 -12.72 11.79 5.21
C ASP A 48 -11.24 11.33 5.16
N GLN A 49 -10.42 11.80 6.10
CA GLN A 49 -9.02 11.37 6.22
C GLN A 49 -8.90 9.88 6.57
N ALA A 50 -9.76 9.38 7.45
CA ALA A 50 -9.81 7.97 7.83
C ALA A 50 -10.24 7.06 6.66
N LYS A 51 -11.11 7.55 5.77
CA LYS A 51 -11.57 6.79 4.58
C LYS A 51 -10.56 6.74 3.44
N ARG A 52 -9.75 7.81 3.26
CA ARG A 52 -8.83 7.90 2.12
C ARG A 52 -7.64 6.95 2.21
N ARG A 53 -7.18 6.61 3.42
CA ARG A 53 -5.96 5.82 3.65
C ARG A 53 -6.09 5.04 4.96
N MET A 54 -5.36 3.92 5.07
CA MET A 54 -5.21 3.19 6.32
C MET A 54 -4.31 3.96 7.30
N HIS A 55 -4.63 3.91 8.59
CA HIS A 55 -3.86 4.56 9.65
C HIS A 55 -3.45 3.54 10.72
N ALA A 56 -2.28 3.73 11.33
CA ALA A 56 -1.83 2.94 12.45
C ALA A 56 -1.34 3.85 13.57
N ARG A 57 -1.80 3.58 14.80
CA ARG A 57 -1.34 4.24 16.03
C ARG A 57 -0.33 3.36 16.73
N LEU A 58 0.90 3.84 16.76
CA LEU A 58 2.05 3.22 17.38
C LEU A 58 1.96 3.27 18.92
N PRO A 59 2.70 2.39 19.64
CA PRO A 59 2.73 2.39 21.09
C PRO A 59 3.23 3.70 21.72
N ASP A 60 4.05 4.46 20.99
CA ASP A 60 4.54 5.79 21.39
C ASP A 60 3.52 6.92 21.16
N GLY A 61 2.30 6.58 20.72
CA GLY A 61 1.22 7.51 20.44
C GLY A 61 1.28 8.15 19.05
N ARG A 62 2.30 7.88 18.24
CA ARG A 62 2.40 8.42 16.87
C ARG A 62 1.39 7.76 15.95
N ILE A 63 0.76 8.57 15.09
CA ILE A 63 -0.15 8.08 14.05
C ILE A 63 0.56 8.17 12.71
N VAL A 64 0.65 7.03 12.02
CA VAL A 64 1.22 6.93 10.68
C VAL A 64 0.13 6.50 9.70
N SER A 65 0.23 6.93 8.43
CA SER A 65 -0.80 6.67 7.42
C SER A 65 -0.20 6.14 6.11
N GLY A 66 -0.97 5.32 5.39
CA GLY A 66 -0.57 4.75 4.10
C GLY A 66 0.58 3.74 4.20
N VAL A 67 1.58 3.83 3.31
CA VAL A 67 2.72 2.90 3.23
C VAL A 67 3.47 2.76 4.57
N PRO A 68 3.78 3.85 5.31
CA PRO A 68 4.29 3.75 6.68
C PRO A 68 3.45 2.86 7.62
N ALA A 69 2.12 2.94 7.57
CA ALA A 69 1.24 2.13 8.40
C ALA A 69 1.36 0.63 8.06
N PHE A 70 1.41 0.28 6.76
CA PHE A 70 1.66 -1.10 6.33
C PHE A 70 3.03 -1.60 6.76
N ALA A 71 4.06 -0.76 6.67
CA ALA A 71 5.40 -1.11 7.12
C ALA A 71 5.44 -1.47 8.62
N GLU A 72 4.68 -0.74 9.45
CA GLU A 72 4.55 -1.02 10.88
C GLU A 72 3.86 -2.36 11.17
N ILE A 73 2.85 -2.73 10.37
CA ILE A 73 2.18 -4.03 10.46
C ILE A 73 3.17 -5.15 10.12
N TRP A 74 3.83 -5.05 8.97
CA TRP A 74 4.77 -6.07 8.49
C TRP A 74 6.01 -6.22 9.38
N THR A 75 6.44 -5.16 10.07
CA THR A 75 7.54 -5.23 11.05
C THR A 75 7.16 -6.11 12.24
N ARG A 76 5.88 -6.11 12.62
CA ARG A 76 5.36 -6.85 13.79
C ARG A 76 4.85 -8.24 13.46
N LEU A 77 4.65 -8.55 12.17
CA LEU A 77 4.29 -9.88 11.73
C LEU A 77 5.53 -10.72 11.41
N PRO A 78 5.67 -11.95 11.95
CA PRO A 78 6.80 -12.81 11.65
C PRO A 78 6.84 -13.19 10.17
N GLY A 79 8.03 -13.20 9.58
CA GLY A 79 8.26 -13.51 8.16
C GLY A 79 7.99 -12.36 7.17
N MET A 80 7.45 -11.22 7.62
CA MET A 80 7.14 -10.06 6.78
C MET A 80 8.02 -8.84 7.04
N GLY A 81 8.95 -8.90 8.00
CA GLY A 81 9.85 -7.79 8.32
C GLY A 81 10.74 -7.34 7.15
N TRP A 82 11.02 -8.21 6.17
CA TRP A 82 11.74 -7.83 4.95
C TRP A 82 10.90 -6.92 4.04
N MET A 83 9.57 -7.10 3.98
CA MET A 83 8.66 -6.23 3.23
C MET A 83 8.63 -4.84 3.87
N ALA A 84 8.59 -4.78 5.21
CA ALA A 84 8.69 -3.52 5.94
C ALA A 84 10.00 -2.78 5.64
N ARG A 85 11.13 -3.49 5.62
CA ARG A 85 12.42 -2.91 5.21
C ARG A 85 12.38 -2.44 3.76
N ALA A 86 11.84 -3.24 2.85
CA ALA A 86 11.73 -2.86 1.44
C ALA A 86 10.99 -1.53 1.27
N VAL A 87 9.81 -1.37 1.87
CA VAL A 87 9.03 -0.11 1.72
C VAL A 87 9.57 1.07 2.53
N ARG A 88 10.33 0.83 3.60
CA ARG A 88 11.00 1.89 4.38
C ARG A 88 12.28 2.38 3.72
N LEU A 89 12.92 1.57 2.87
CA LEU A 89 14.09 1.99 2.13
C LEU A 89 13.66 3.08 1.13
N PRO A 90 14.27 4.27 1.13
CA PRO A 90 14.01 5.32 0.14
C PRO A 90 14.38 4.90 -1.30
N ILE A 91 14.89 3.67 -1.47
CA ILE A 91 15.27 3.03 -2.73
C ILE A 91 14.06 2.58 -3.57
N VAL A 92 12.87 2.39 -3.00
CA VAL A 92 11.70 1.96 -3.81
C VAL A 92 11.30 3.02 -4.83
N ARG A 93 11.47 4.30 -4.53
CA ARG A 93 11.21 5.39 -5.49
C ARG A 93 12.16 5.38 -6.69
N PRO A 94 13.50 5.38 -6.52
CA PRO A 94 14.42 5.29 -7.66
C PRO A 94 14.36 3.91 -8.32
N LEU A 95 14.09 2.81 -7.62
CA LEU A 95 14.00 1.48 -8.23
C LEU A 95 12.70 1.32 -9.05
N ALA A 96 11.57 1.86 -8.57
CA ALA A 96 10.33 1.91 -9.34
C ALA A 96 10.46 2.86 -10.54
N ALA A 97 11.10 4.03 -10.36
CA ALA A 97 11.41 4.93 -11.48
C ALA A 97 12.40 4.30 -12.47
N PHE A 98 13.38 3.54 -11.99
CA PHE A 98 14.34 2.82 -12.82
C PHE A 98 13.68 1.67 -13.56
N ALA A 99 12.87 0.83 -12.89
CA ALA A 99 12.12 -0.24 -13.53
C ALA A 99 11.13 0.32 -14.57
N TYR A 100 10.45 1.43 -14.25
CA TYR A 100 9.59 2.12 -15.20
C TYR A 100 10.39 2.64 -16.41
N ASN A 101 11.49 3.36 -16.19
CA ASN A 101 12.31 3.92 -17.27
C ASN A 101 13.09 2.87 -18.07
N ARG A 102 13.48 1.74 -17.47
CA ARG A 102 14.26 0.68 -18.14
C ARG A 102 13.41 -0.40 -18.79
N ILE A 103 12.18 -0.60 -18.32
CA ILE A 103 11.30 -1.67 -18.81
C ILE A 103 10.06 -1.08 -19.47
N ALA A 104 9.26 -0.32 -18.74
CA ALA A 104 7.99 0.20 -19.25
C ALA A 104 8.18 1.22 -20.39
N ALA A 105 9.12 2.16 -20.25
CA ALA A 105 9.38 3.18 -21.26
C ALA A 105 9.89 2.59 -22.60
N PRO A 106 10.93 1.73 -22.64
CA PRO A 106 11.34 1.13 -23.91
C PRO A 106 10.33 0.12 -24.46
N TRP A 107 9.54 -0.53 -23.62
CA TRP A 107 8.49 -1.43 -24.09
C TRP A 107 7.31 -0.68 -24.71
N LEU A 108 6.86 0.42 -24.09
CA LEU A 108 5.85 1.32 -24.64
C LEU A 108 6.37 2.00 -25.92
N TYR A 109 7.62 2.45 -25.93
CA TYR A 109 8.25 3.03 -27.11
C TYR A 109 8.36 2.02 -28.26
N ARG A 110 8.78 0.78 -28.00
CA ARG A 110 8.77 -0.30 -29.00
C ARG A 110 7.37 -0.64 -29.50
N ARG A 111 6.35 -0.57 -28.64
CA ARG A 111 4.96 -0.74 -29.06
C ARG A 111 4.45 0.43 -29.90
N HIS A 112 4.87 1.65 -29.59
CA HIS A 112 4.55 2.83 -30.37
C HIS A 112 5.20 2.77 -31.75
N LEU A 113 6.50 2.47 -31.84
CA LEU A 113 7.21 2.25 -33.12
C LEU A 113 6.59 1.12 -33.95
N LYS A 114 6.12 0.04 -33.31
CA LYS A 114 5.37 -1.01 -34.03
C LYS A 114 4.03 -0.52 -34.57
N ARG A 115 3.33 0.37 -33.86
CA ARG A 115 2.09 0.98 -34.34
C ARG A 115 2.36 1.97 -35.47
N GLU A 116 3.39 2.80 -35.35
CA GLU A 116 3.82 3.71 -36.44
C GLU A 116 4.30 2.93 -37.68
N ALA A 117 4.96 1.78 -37.51
CA ALA A 117 5.33 0.92 -38.63
C ALA A 117 4.10 0.28 -39.32
N LEU A 118 3.05 -0.05 -38.56
CA LEU A 118 1.79 -0.56 -39.08
C LEU A 118 0.93 0.55 -39.73
N ASP A 119 0.95 1.76 -39.18
CA ASP A 119 0.22 2.92 -39.70
C ASP A 119 0.95 3.57 -40.89
N GLY A 120 2.28 3.39 -41.00
CA GLY A 120 3.12 3.87 -42.11
C GLY A 120 3.03 3.03 -43.39
N GLU A 121 2.56 1.79 -43.33
CA GLU A 121 2.30 0.95 -44.53
C GLU A 121 0.98 1.31 -45.25
N THR A 122 0.10 2.12 -44.63
CA THR A 122 -1.19 2.52 -45.25
C THR A 122 -1.13 3.91 -45.91
N SER A 123 0.05 4.51 -46.04
CA SER A 123 0.19 5.80 -46.75
C SER A 123 1.50 5.85 -47.54
N GLN A 124 1.56 5.06 -48.60
CA GLN A 124 2.37 5.42 -49.76
C GLN A 124 1.46 5.36 -51.00
N PRO A 125 1.42 6.41 -51.84
CA PRO A 125 0.48 6.55 -52.97
C PRO A 125 0.71 5.53 -54.09
#